data_AF-A6L5M3-F1
#
_entry.id   AF-A6L5M3-F1
#
_cell.length_a   1.000
_cell.length_b   1.000
_cell.length_c   1.000
_cell.angle_alpha   90.00
_cell.angle_beta   90.00
_cell.angle_gamma   90.00
#
_symmetry.space_group_name_H-M   'P 1'
#
loop_
_entity.id
_entity.type
_entity.pdbx_description
1 polymer ?
#
loop_
_entity_poly.entity_id
_entity_poly.type
_entity_poly.pdbx_seq_one_letter_code
_entity_poly.pdbx_strand_id
1 'polypeptide(L)'
;MRVYTHYTKITEKEGFRWRTLLQFGDSWNIIGTVVMKNPGSASVSCPVTDTEVLQALRIFDEHTAEEIWYEFKPDQTMYCIRDLFHEYYSMNKHIELNGIIQIFNLFYIREANLECALQKTAQFGSKDLTDYDVAHLIPPIYLGFSNLSKHETYQITAQRFFEEALAQGMMCYYKDFLENRFYHPLYLMRHTRNRKHGLKARLQFIQNTLEPKIEGYDLSGKEKYSDKYKVAELVCNKLSELRYPIHDEKNHRYKLNEQIELTVSTANSGFIGIRHLGKNRNYLKIDFPDEIQLRDVLSLYGYQTERDKLKVWLGIKDFSDFNLSNDNEEQIAKAIIEEIEKLRVEL
;
A
#
# COMPACT_ATOMS: atom_id res chain seq x y z
N MET A 1 -10.64 13.06 6.27
CA MET A 1 -9.93 12.29 7.31
C MET A 1 -9.08 13.24 8.11
N ARG A 2 -9.25 13.28 9.43
CA ARG A 2 -8.40 14.05 10.36
C ARG A 2 -7.43 13.08 11.03
N VAL A 3 -6.25 13.56 11.41
CA VAL A 3 -5.19 12.71 11.97
C VAL A 3 -4.66 13.29 13.26
N TYR A 4 -4.77 12.52 14.33
CA TYR A 4 -4.34 12.92 15.67
C TYR A 4 -3.25 12.00 16.19
N THR A 5 -2.35 12.51 17.03
CA THR A 5 -1.35 11.68 17.69
C THR A 5 -0.82 12.35 18.96
N HIS A 6 -0.37 11.56 19.93
CA HIS A 6 0.56 12.07 20.93
C HIS A 6 1.95 12.26 20.30
N TYR A 7 2.57 13.40 20.60
CA TYR A 7 3.94 13.67 20.18
C TYR A 7 4.76 14.25 21.31
N THR A 8 5.87 13.58 21.61
CA THR A 8 6.83 13.99 22.64
C THR A 8 8.11 14.42 21.96
N LYS A 9 8.37 15.73 21.98
CA LYS A 9 9.54 16.34 21.36
C LYS A 9 10.82 15.95 22.11
N ILE A 10 11.82 15.44 21.40
CA ILE A 10 13.17 15.19 21.94
C ILE A 10 14.10 16.32 21.49
N THR A 11 14.05 16.68 20.21
CA THR A 11 14.77 17.82 19.61
C THR A 11 13.87 18.56 18.63
N GLU A 12 14.37 19.59 17.94
CA GLU A 12 13.62 20.25 16.85
C GLU A 12 13.21 19.30 15.72
N LYS A 13 13.95 18.21 15.51
CA LYS A 13 13.72 17.27 14.39
C LYS A 13 13.23 15.90 14.83
N GLU A 14 13.56 15.51 16.06
CA GLU A 14 13.31 14.18 16.61
C GLU A 14 12.24 14.20 17.69
N GLY A 15 11.44 13.15 17.74
CA GLY A 15 10.42 12.97 18.76
C GLY A 15 9.82 11.58 18.73
N PHE A 16 9.16 11.23 19.82
CA PHE A 16 8.34 10.03 19.89
C PHE A 16 6.92 10.35 19.43
N ARG A 17 6.34 9.46 18.63
CA ARG A 17 4.95 9.53 18.19
C ARG A 17 4.23 8.28 18.68
N TRP A 18 3.29 8.48 19.59
CA TRP A 18 2.45 7.42 20.11
C TRP A 18 0.99 7.62 19.70
N ARG A 19 0.33 6.49 19.43
CA ARG A 19 -1.07 6.33 19.03
C ARG A 19 -1.51 7.34 17.98
N THR A 20 -1.37 6.97 16.71
CA THR A 20 -1.93 7.79 15.64
C THR A 20 -3.37 7.37 15.39
N LEU A 21 -4.30 8.33 15.41
CA LEU A 21 -5.73 8.11 15.18
C LEU A 21 -6.11 8.68 13.81
N LEU A 22 -6.77 7.89 12.97
CA LEU A 22 -7.37 8.34 11.73
C LEU A 22 -8.88 8.47 11.93
N GLN A 23 -9.39 9.70 11.94
CA GLN A 23 -10.84 9.97 12.06
C GLN A 23 -11.49 10.12 10.69
N PHE A 24 -12.58 9.39 10.51
CA PHE A 24 -13.47 9.44 9.36
C PHE A 24 -14.87 9.85 9.83
N GLY A 25 -15.54 10.72 9.07
CA GLY A 25 -16.79 11.33 9.53
C GLY A 25 -16.63 12.08 10.85
N ASP A 26 -17.67 12.04 11.68
CA ASP A 26 -17.74 12.74 12.96
C ASP A 26 -17.80 11.78 14.18
N SER A 27 -17.82 10.48 13.93
CA SER A 27 -17.84 9.46 14.98
C SER A 27 -16.47 9.30 15.65
N TRP A 28 -16.48 9.07 16.97
CA TRP A 28 -15.31 8.72 17.78
C TRP A 28 -15.24 7.22 18.10
N ASN A 29 -16.17 6.41 17.61
CA ASN A 29 -16.13 4.97 17.85
C ASN A 29 -14.94 4.34 17.12
N ILE A 30 -14.24 3.44 17.80
CA ILE A 30 -13.17 2.66 17.17
C ILE A 30 -13.79 1.68 16.18
N ILE A 31 -13.36 1.78 14.93
CA ILE A 31 -13.79 0.92 13.82
C ILE A 31 -12.64 0.05 13.30
N GLY A 32 -11.56 -0.07 14.07
CA GLY A 32 -10.51 -1.03 13.83
C GLY A 32 -9.12 -0.50 14.13
N THR A 33 -8.14 -1.38 13.96
CA THR A 33 -6.76 -1.13 14.40
C THR A 33 -5.75 -1.60 13.36
N VAL A 34 -4.67 -0.86 13.23
CA VAL A 34 -3.49 -1.22 12.43
C VAL A 34 -2.27 -1.23 13.33
N VAL A 35 -1.42 -2.24 13.20
CA VAL A 35 -0.11 -2.28 13.85
C VAL A 35 0.97 -2.17 12.79
N MET A 36 1.76 -1.10 12.82
CA MET A 36 2.83 -0.83 11.86
C MET A 36 4.22 -0.99 12.47
N LYS A 37 5.26 -0.91 11.64
CA LYS A 37 6.65 -0.96 12.09
C LYS A 37 7.00 0.19 13.04
N ASN A 38 6.85 1.43 12.57
CA ASN A 38 7.30 2.64 13.23
C ASN A 38 6.57 3.86 12.65
N PRO A 39 6.52 4.97 13.40
CA PRO A 39 6.08 6.26 12.89
C PRO A 39 6.89 6.73 11.67
N GLY A 40 6.19 7.08 10.59
CA GLY A 40 6.80 7.73 9.42
C GLY A 40 7.31 9.15 9.72
N SER A 41 7.93 9.77 8.72
CA SER A 41 8.60 11.08 8.84
C SER A 41 7.67 12.30 8.76
N ALA A 42 6.34 12.10 8.73
CA ALA A 42 5.38 13.19 8.70
C ALA A 42 5.60 14.15 9.89
N SER A 43 5.71 15.45 9.61
CA SER A 43 5.87 16.48 10.63
C SER A 43 4.55 16.74 11.33
N VAL A 44 4.59 16.79 12.66
CA VAL A 44 3.47 17.29 13.46
C VAL A 44 3.31 18.79 13.21
N SER A 45 2.08 19.25 12.99
CA SER A 45 1.84 20.67 12.66
C SER A 45 1.50 21.50 13.89
N CYS A 46 0.35 21.25 14.52
CA CYS A 46 -0.18 22.10 15.57
C CYS A 46 -0.73 21.26 16.73
N PRO A 47 -0.50 21.70 17.98
CA PRO A 47 -1.24 21.18 19.12
C PRO A 47 -2.74 21.33 18.89
N VAL A 48 -3.52 20.32 19.28
CA VAL A 48 -4.98 20.43 19.30
C VAL A 48 -5.37 21.37 20.45
N THR A 49 -6.11 22.42 20.13
CA THR A 49 -6.58 23.42 21.11
C THR A 49 -8.09 23.43 21.29
N ASP A 50 -8.83 22.78 20.37
CA ASP A 50 -10.28 22.64 20.45
C ASP A 50 -10.65 21.78 21.67
N THR A 51 -11.49 22.31 22.55
CA THR A 51 -11.82 21.68 23.83
C THR A 51 -12.68 20.43 23.66
N GLU A 52 -13.62 20.41 22.71
CA GLU A 52 -14.50 19.26 22.47
C GLU A 52 -13.70 18.12 21.86
N VAL A 53 -12.84 18.43 20.88
CA VAL A 53 -11.92 17.45 20.29
C VAL A 53 -10.96 16.90 21.34
N LEU A 54 -10.37 17.75 22.18
CA LEU A 54 -9.49 17.30 23.27
C LEU A 54 -10.20 16.39 24.27
N GLN A 55 -11.45 16.69 24.63
CA GLN A 55 -12.24 15.83 25.53
C GLN A 55 -12.45 14.44 24.92
N ALA A 56 -12.76 14.36 23.62
CA ALA A 56 -12.90 13.10 22.93
C ALA A 56 -11.56 12.34 22.81
N LEU A 57 -10.46 13.04 22.53
CA LEU A 57 -9.13 12.44 22.40
C LEU A 57 -8.62 11.81 23.70
N ARG A 58 -8.94 12.39 24.86
CA ARG A 58 -8.53 11.84 26.17
C ARG A 58 -9.10 10.46 26.48
N ILE A 59 -10.17 10.04 25.80
CA ILE A 59 -10.68 8.67 25.93
C ILE A 59 -9.62 7.67 25.41
N PHE A 60 -8.82 8.07 24.43
CA PHE A 60 -7.74 7.29 23.82
C PHE A 60 -6.41 7.43 24.57
N ASP A 61 -6.43 7.86 25.81
CA ASP A 61 -5.28 7.73 26.72
C ASP A 61 -5.73 7.41 28.14
N GLU A 62 -6.98 6.95 28.31
CA GLU A 62 -7.64 6.70 29.60
C GLU A 62 -7.60 7.91 30.56
N HIS A 63 -7.47 9.13 30.03
CA HIS A 63 -7.24 10.35 30.79
C HIS A 63 -5.93 10.35 31.59
N THR A 64 -4.96 9.50 31.22
CA THR A 64 -3.71 9.31 31.97
C THR A 64 -2.51 10.00 31.33
N ALA A 65 -2.56 10.29 30.03
CA ALA A 65 -1.42 10.90 29.36
C ALA A 65 -1.36 12.41 29.63
N GLU A 66 -0.21 12.87 30.15
CA GLU A 66 0.14 14.30 30.19
C GLU A 66 0.62 14.83 28.82
N GLU A 67 0.74 13.93 27.82
CA GLU A 67 1.27 14.26 26.51
C GLU A 67 0.28 15.07 25.66
N ILE A 68 0.81 16.07 24.95
CA ILE A 68 0.01 16.95 24.10
C ILE A 68 -0.44 16.19 22.84
N TRP A 69 -1.72 16.30 22.52
CA TRP A 69 -2.28 15.85 21.25
C TRP A 69 -1.96 16.84 20.12
N TYR A 70 -1.54 16.32 18.97
CA TYR A 70 -1.27 17.10 17.77
C TYR A 70 -2.16 16.63 16.62
N GLU A 71 -2.56 17.59 15.78
CA GLU A 71 -3.17 17.32 14.47
C GLU A 71 -2.14 17.53 13.36
N PHE A 72 -2.18 16.67 12.34
CA PHE A 72 -1.33 16.82 11.15
C PHE A 72 -1.94 16.30 9.86
N LYS A 73 -1.32 16.68 8.74
CA LYS A 73 -1.78 16.27 7.41
C LYS A 73 -1.53 14.78 7.20
N PRO A 74 -2.52 14.04 6.66
CA PRO A 74 -2.34 12.64 6.34
C PRO A 74 -1.29 12.43 5.25
N ASP A 75 -0.54 11.34 5.38
CA ASP A 75 0.42 10.90 4.36
C ASP A 75 -0.15 9.76 3.49
N GLN A 76 0.62 9.34 2.48
CA GLN A 76 0.21 8.28 1.56
C GLN A 76 -0.08 6.95 2.27
N THR A 77 0.63 6.62 3.35
CA THR A 77 0.38 5.38 4.10
C THR A 77 -0.99 5.42 4.76
N MET A 78 -1.39 6.58 5.28
CA MET A 78 -2.71 6.77 5.91
C MET A 78 -3.84 6.67 4.89
N TYR A 79 -3.65 7.17 3.68
CA TYR A 79 -4.59 6.94 2.58
C TYR A 79 -4.67 5.47 2.18
N CYS A 80 -3.55 4.75 2.14
CA CYS A 80 -3.55 3.30 1.93
C CYS A 80 -4.32 2.55 3.03
N ILE A 81 -4.19 2.97 4.30
CA ILE A 81 -4.95 2.40 5.42
C ILE A 81 -6.45 2.69 5.25
N ARG A 82 -6.83 3.94 4.93
CA ARG A 82 -8.21 4.30 4.61
C ARG A 82 -8.78 3.36 3.56
N ASP A 83 -8.09 3.18 2.44
CA ASP A 83 -8.60 2.38 1.32
C ASP A 83 -8.74 0.90 1.69
N LEU A 84 -7.79 0.37 2.48
CA LEU A 84 -7.84 -1.02 2.95
C LEU A 84 -9.05 -1.29 3.84
N PHE A 85 -9.32 -0.39 4.79
CA PHE A 85 -10.48 -0.52 5.68
C PHE A 85 -11.79 -0.17 4.99
N HIS A 86 -11.78 0.78 4.05
CA HIS A 86 -12.94 1.07 3.22
C HIS A 86 -13.37 -0.17 2.44
N GLU A 87 -12.44 -0.91 1.84
CA GLU A 87 -12.74 -2.17 1.16
C GLU A 87 -13.25 -3.25 2.12
N TYR A 88 -12.64 -3.37 3.32
CA TYR A 88 -13.14 -4.25 4.38
C TYR A 88 -14.62 -3.94 4.70
N TYR A 89 -14.94 -2.69 4.97
CA TYR A 89 -16.30 -2.29 5.36
C TYR A 89 -17.29 -2.31 4.19
N SER A 90 -16.85 -1.99 2.98
CA SER A 90 -17.68 -2.05 1.78
C SER A 90 -18.11 -3.48 1.47
N MET A 91 -17.20 -4.45 1.61
CA MET A 91 -17.50 -5.86 1.32
C MET A 91 -18.30 -6.55 2.43
N ASN A 92 -18.11 -6.15 3.70
CA ASN A 92 -18.77 -6.80 4.83
C ASN A 92 -20.06 -6.10 5.31
N LYS A 93 -20.18 -4.78 5.11
CA LYS A 93 -21.28 -3.97 5.67
C LYS A 93 -21.91 -2.98 4.69
N HIS A 94 -21.27 -2.67 3.55
CA HIS A 94 -21.69 -1.62 2.60
C HIS A 94 -21.84 -0.22 3.23
N ILE A 95 -20.90 0.17 4.10
CA ILE A 95 -20.95 1.44 4.85
C ILE A 95 -19.69 2.27 4.58
N GLU A 96 -19.85 3.58 4.39
CA GLU A 96 -18.73 4.53 4.38
C GLU A 96 -18.03 4.59 5.74
N LEU A 97 -16.72 4.86 5.76
CA LEU A 97 -16.00 4.95 7.03
C LEU A 97 -16.52 6.12 7.87
N ASN A 98 -17.01 5.82 9.07
CA ASN A 98 -17.40 6.81 10.09
C ASN A 98 -16.97 6.32 11.48
N GLY A 99 -15.83 6.81 11.97
CA GLY A 99 -15.19 6.37 13.21
C GLY A 99 -13.67 6.56 13.19
N ILE A 100 -13.01 5.89 14.12
CA ILE A 100 -11.56 5.96 14.36
C ILE A 100 -10.89 4.64 13.96
N ILE A 101 -9.88 4.73 13.10
CA ILE A 101 -8.88 3.65 12.93
C ILE A 101 -7.66 4.02 13.75
N GLN A 102 -7.25 3.13 14.64
CA GLN A 102 -6.07 3.32 15.49
C GLN A 102 -4.83 2.76 14.81
N ILE A 103 -3.71 3.46 14.91
CA ILE A 103 -2.41 3.00 14.43
C ILE A 103 -1.46 2.90 15.62
N PHE A 104 -1.09 1.67 15.95
CA PHE A 104 -0.02 1.33 16.87
C PHE A 104 1.27 1.04 16.10
N ASN A 105 2.40 1.09 16.80
CA ASN A 105 3.71 0.84 16.21
C ASN A 105 4.52 -0.10 17.11
N LEU A 106 5.42 -0.88 16.53
CA LEU A 106 6.33 -1.74 17.32
C LEU A 106 7.38 -0.92 18.10
N PHE A 107 7.65 0.32 17.67
CA PHE A 107 8.40 1.31 18.43
C PHE A 107 8.07 2.73 17.94
N TYR A 108 8.33 3.75 18.77
CA TYR A 108 7.66 5.05 18.67
C TYR A 108 8.53 6.20 18.15
N ILE A 109 9.81 5.98 17.83
CA ILE A 109 10.66 7.05 17.31
C ILE A 109 10.19 7.45 15.89
N ARG A 110 10.10 8.76 15.63
CA ARG A 110 9.69 9.32 14.34
C ARG A 110 10.81 9.26 13.31
N GLU A 111 10.89 8.18 12.53
CA GLU A 111 11.89 8.00 11.47
C GLU A 111 11.45 6.97 10.43
N ALA A 112 11.24 7.37 9.18
CA ALA A 112 10.72 6.48 8.14
C ALA A 112 11.68 5.33 7.77
N ASN A 113 12.99 5.58 7.81
CA ASN A 113 14.01 4.58 7.53
C ASN A 113 14.28 3.72 8.76
N LEU A 114 14.01 2.41 8.66
CA LEU A 114 14.13 1.50 9.80
C LEU A 114 15.53 1.47 10.40
N GLU A 115 16.59 1.45 9.60
CA GLU A 115 17.97 1.41 10.09
C GLU A 115 18.31 2.69 10.87
N CYS A 116 17.95 3.86 10.33
CA CYS A 116 18.09 5.12 11.04
C CYS A 116 17.24 5.17 12.32
N ALA A 117 16.04 4.58 12.28
CA ALA A 117 15.14 4.55 13.43
C ALA A 117 15.72 3.71 14.56
N LEU A 118 16.37 2.58 14.24
CA LEU A 118 17.08 1.74 15.20
C LEU A 118 18.27 2.48 15.83
N GLN A 119 19.07 3.17 15.01
CA GLN A 119 20.18 4.01 15.50
C GLN A 119 19.69 5.10 16.44
N LYS A 120 18.61 5.80 16.08
CA LYS A 120 18.00 6.85 16.92
C LYS A 120 17.42 6.29 18.21
N THR A 121 16.83 5.11 18.18
CA THR A 121 16.32 4.44 19.39
C THR A 121 17.46 4.09 20.34
N ALA A 122 18.60 3.61 19.81
CA ALA A 122 19.79 3.37 20.62
C ALA A 122 20.39 4.67 21.20
N GLN A 123 20.25 5.79 20.49
CA GLN A 123 20.77 7.10 20.91
C GLN A 123 19.88 7.80 21.96
N PHE A 124 18.56 7.85 21.73
CA PHE A 124 17.61 8.65 22.50
C PHE A 124 16.76 7.82 23.47
N GLY A 125 16.95 6.50 23.49
CA GLY A 125 16.14 5.56 24.25
C GLY A 125 14.86 5.14 23.51
N SER A 126 14.08 4.30 24.18
CA SER A 126 12.79 3.82 23.70
C SER A 126 11.66 4.28 24.63
N LYS A 127 10.49 4.48 24.03
CA LYS A 127 9.22 4.43 24.75
C LYS A 127 8.69 3.02 24.60
N ASP A 128 8.18 2.40 25.66
CA ASP A 128 7.52 1.08 25.55
C ASP A 128 6.11 1.21 26.10
N LEU A 129 5.14 1.04 25.21
CA LEU A 129 3.70 1.07 25.50
C LEU A 129 3.05 -0.22 24.97
N THR A 130 3.85 -1.26 24.77
CA THR A 130 3.40 -2.50 24.13
C THR A 130 2.23 -3.13 24.88
N ASP A 131 2.32 -3.19 26.21
CA ASP A 131 1.26 -3.77 27.06
C ASP A 131 -0.06 -3.05 26.87
N TYR A 132 -0.01 -1.72 26.86
CA TYR A 132 -1.16 -0.88 26.62
C TYR A 132 -1.71 -1.08 25.20
N ASP A 133 -0.85 -0.97 24.18
CA ASP A 133 -1.26 -1.05 22.77
C ASP A 133 -1.86 -2.42 22.43
N VAL A 134 -1.32 -3.52 22.99
CA VAL A 134 -1.87 -4.88 22.85
C VAL A 134 -3.25 -4.99 23.49
N ALA A 135 -3.43 -4.47 24.71
CA ALA A 135 -4.73 -4.50 25.39
C ALA A 135 -5.82 -3.67 24.68
N HIS A 136 -5.44 -2.77 23.77
CA HIS A 136 -6.33 -1.84 23.08
C HIS A 136 -6.52 -2.14 21.59
N LEU A 137 -6.14 -3.33 21.13
CA LEU A 137 -6.52 -3.80 19.80
C LEU A 137 -8.04 -3.97 19.72
N ILE A 138 -8.64 -3.50 18.62
CA ILE A 138 -10.07 -3.63 18.33
C ILE A 138 -10.23 -4.11 16.89
N PRO A 139 -11.09 -5.11 16.61
CA PRO A 139 -11.27 -5.64 15.26
C PRO A 139 -12.01 -4.68 14.33
N PRO A 140 -11.76 -4.75 13.01
CA PRO A 140 -10.74 -5.58 12.36
C PRO A 140 -9.31 -5.09 12.64
N ILE A 141 -8.39 -6.04 12.86
CA ILE A 141 -6.97 -5.76 13.18
C ILE A 141 -6.09 -6.11 11.98
N TYR A 142 -5.38 -5.12 11.43
CA TYR A 142 -4.40 -5.33 10.37
C TYR A 142 -2.96 -5.21 10.89
N LEU A 143 -2.18 -6.28 10.76
CA LEU A 143 -0.77 -6.36 11.11
C LEU A 143 0.11 -6.08 9.89
N GLY A 144 0.76 -4.91 9.88
CA GLY A 144 1.49 -4.35 8.74
C GLY A 144 2.96 -4.00 9.04
N PHE A 145 3.60 -4.70 9.99
CA PHE A 145 4.98 -4.43 10.42
C PHE A 145 6.07 -5.07 9.54
N SER A 146 5.71 -5.76 8.45
CA SER A 146 6.62 -6.31 7.44
C SER A 146 7.71 -7.19 8.07
N ASN A 147 8.93 -7.15 7.53
CA ASN A 147 10.07 -7.93 7.98
C ASN A 147 10.51 -7.63 9.43
N LEU A 148 9.94 -6.62 10.10
CA LEU A 148 10.26 -6.38 11.51
C LEU A 148 9.79 -7.52 12.42
N SER A 149 8.84 -8.34 11.95
CA SER A 149 8.47 -9.60 12.59
C SER A 149 9.63 -10.59 12.73
N LYS A 150 10.67 -10.47 11.91
CA LYS A 150 11.84 -11.36 11.88
C LYS A 150 13.08 -10.74 12.51
N HIS A 151 12.94 -9.54 13.08
CA HIS A 151 14.04 -8.84 13.72
C HIS A 151 14.19 -9.31 15.17
N GLU A 152 15.39 -9.70 15.58
CA GLU A 152 15.66 -10.31 16.89
C GLU A 152 15.05 -9.52 18.06
N THR A 153 15.21 -8.20 18.06
CA THR A 153 14.66 -7.31 19.11
C THR A 153 13.14 -7.17 19.10
N TYR A 154 12.50 -7.14 17.93
CA TYR A 154 11.08 -6.74 17.80
C TYR A 154 10.15 -7.91 17.50
N GLN A 155 10.70 -9.09 17.20
CA GLN A 155 9.93 -10.30 16.95
C GLN A 155 9.00 -10.61 18.13
N ILE A 156 9.50 -10.50 19.36
CA ILE A 156 8.71 -10.77 20.57
C ILE A 156 7.51 -9.81 20.65
N THR A 157 7.74 -8.50 20.49
CA THR A 157 6.67 -7.49 20.49
C THR A 157 5.67 -7.73 19.35
N ALA A 158 6.15 -8.00 18.14
CA ALA A 158 5.31 -8.29 16.99
C ALA A 158 4.45 -9.55 17.20
N GLN A 159 5.02 -10.58 17.82
CA GLN A 159 4.32 -11.82 18.15
C GLN A 159 3.18 -11.59 19.15
N ARG A 160 3.37 -10.72 20.15
CA ARG A 160 2.31 -10.35 21.10
C ARG A 160 1.09 -9.72 20.41
N PHE A 161 1.31 -8.78 19.49
CA PHE A 161 0.22 -8.20 18.69
C PHE A 161 -0.47 -9.25 17.80
N PHE A 162 0.30 -10.20 17.26
CA PHE A 162 -0.24 -11.29 16.46
C PHE A 162 -1.10 -12.26 17.27
N GLU A 163 -0.61 -12.69 18.43
CA GLU A 163 -1.35 -13.59 19.34
C GLU A 163 -2.66 -12.95 19.79
N GLU A 164 -2.64 -11.65 20.14
CA GLU A 164 -3.84 -10.91 20.49
C GLU A 164 -4.81 -10.78 19.30
N ALA A 165 -4.32 -10.49 18.09
CA ALA A 165 -5.17 -10.45 16.91
C ALA A 165 -5.87 -11.80 16.66
N LEU A 166 -5.16 -12.92 16.84
CA LEU A 166 -5.77 -14.25 16.76
C LEU A 166 -6.80 -14.48 17.87
N ALA A 167 -6.49 -14.07 19.10
CA ALA A 167 -7.40 -14.18 20.26
C ALA A 167 -8.71 -13.40 20.04
N GLN A 168 -8.64 -12.27 19.33
CA GLN A 168 -9.80 -11.47 18.93
C GLN A 168 -10.51 -11.96 17.65
N GLY A 169 -10.15 -13.15 17.14
CA GLY A 169 -10.86 -13.81 16.05
C GLY A 169 -10.41 -13.43 14.64
N MET A 170 -9.22 -12.85 14.47
CA MET A 170 -8.64 -12.67 13.15
C MET A 170 -8.24 -14.03 12.55
N MET A 171 -8.85 -14.40 11.43
CA MET A 171 -8.62 -15.66 10.70
C MET A 171 -7.83 -15.45 9.41
N CYS A 172 -7.41 -14.21 9.13
CA CYS A 172 -6.62 -13.85 7.95
C CYS A 172 -5.12 -14.17 8.06
N TYR A 173 -4.66 -14.72 9.19
CA TYR A 173 -3.26 -15.01 9.45
C TYR A 173 -3.00 -16.50 9.65
N TYR A 174 -1.86 -16.97 9.16
CA TYR A 174 -1.40 -18.34 9.39
C TYR A 174 -1.06 -18.49 10.88
N LYS A 175 -1.32 -19.67 11.45
CA LYS A 175 -1.04 -19.94 12.88
C LYS A 175 0.45 -19.86 13.19
N ASP A 176 1.30 -20.30 12.27
CA ASP A 176 2.74 -20.09 12.37
C ASP A 176 3.05 -18.62 12.07
N PHE A 177 3.52 -17.91 13.09
CA PHE A 177 3.89 -16.50 13.00
C PHE A 177 4.86 -16.20 11.85
N LEU A 178 5.83 -17.08 11.58
CA LEU A 178 6.90 -16.84 10.60
C LEU A 178 6.47 -17.09 9.15
N GLU A 179 5.35 -17.80 8.93
CA GLU A 179 4.74 -17.96 7.61
C GLU A 179 4.08 -16.66 7.11
N ASN A 180 3.70 -15.78 8.03
CA ASN A 180 3.05 -14.52 7.70
C ASN A 180 4.06 -13.47 7.21
N ARG A 181 3.65 -12.71 6.19
CA ARG A 181 4.47 -11.64 5.58
C ARG A 181 4.23 -10.26 6.18
N PHE A 182 3.07 -10.06 6.83
CA PHE A 182 2.67 -8.81 7.49
C PHE A 182 2.89 -7.56 6.62
N TYR A 183 2.48 -7.62 5.34
CA TYR A 183 2.79 -6.57 4.36
C TYR A 183 2.44 -5.17 4.88
N HIS A 184 3.37 -4.23 4.73
CA HIS A 184 3.09 -2.85 5.08
C HIS A 184 1.93 -2.28 4.22
N PRO A 185 0.99 -1.49 4.77
CA PRO A 185 -0.18 -1.00 4.02
C PRO A 185 0.19 -0.28 2.72
N LEU A 186 1.21 0.59 2.76
CA LEU A 186 1.72 1.27 1.56
C LEU A 186 2.17 0.26 0.47
N TYR A 187 2.84 -0.82 0.86
CA TYR A 187 3.29 -1.83 -0.08
C TYR A 187 2.12 -2.63 -0.65
N LEU A 188 1.23 -3.10 0.24
CA LEU A 188 0.07 -3.88 -0.13
C LEU A 188 -0.87 -3.11 -1.07
N MET A 189 -1.17 -1.85 -0.72
CA MET A 189 -2.22 -1.07 -1.38
C MET A 189 -1.74 -0.24 -2.56
N ARG A 190 -0.42 -0.06 -2.72
CA ARG A 190 0.17 0.69 -3.85
C ARG A 190 1.01 -0.18 -4.76
N HIS A 191 1.98 -0.91 -4.20
CA HIS A 191 3.00 -1.59 -5.00
C HIS A 191 2.58 -3.00 -5.45
N THR A 192 1.76 -3.69 -4.66
CA THR A 192 1.35 -5.07 -4.95
C THR A 192 -0.16 -5.26 -5.03
N ARG A 193 -0.94 -4.17 -5.00
CA ARG A 193 -2.41 -4.16 -4.99
C ARG A 193 -3.01 -5.09 -6.05
N ASN A 194 -2.41 -5.08 -7.23
CA ASN A 194 -2.85 -5.81 -8.43
C ASN A 194 -1.93 -6.99 -8.77
N ARG A 195 -1.03 -7.40 -7.86
CA ARG A 195 -0.23 -8.62 -8.00
C ARG A 195 -0.91 -9.77 -7.29
N LYS A 196 -0.79 -11.01 -7.79
CA LYS A 196 -1.47 -12.20 -7.22
C LYS A 196 -1.27 -12.31 -5.70
N HIS A 197 -0.03 -12.23 -5.22
CA HIS A 197 0.27 -12.34 -3.79
C HIS A 197 -0.26 -11.15 -2.96
N GLY A 198 -0.22 -9.93 -3.50
CA GLY A 198 -0.74 -8.75 -2.80
C GLY A 198 -2.26 -8.73 -2.78
N LEU A 199 -2.91 -9.09 -3.89
CA LEU A 199 -4.35 -9.31 -3.96
C LEU A 199 -4.80 -10.37 -2.96
N LYS A 200 -4.12 -11.52 -2.92
CA LYS A 200 -4.41 -12.58 -1.95
C LYS A 200 -4.32 -12.06 -0.52
N ALA A 201 -3.21 -11.42 -0.14
CA ALA A 201 -3.04 -10.89 1.22
C ALA A 201 -4.09 -9.82 1.59
N ARG A 202 -4.44 -8.95 0.65
CA ARG A 202 -5.50 -7.94 0.82
C ARG A 202 -6.86 -8.59 1.07
N LEU A 203 -7.22 -9.58 0.27
CA LEU A 203 -8.49 -10.28 0.42
C LEU A 203 -8.53 -11.18 1.65
N GLN A 204 -7.40 -11.76 2.07
CA GLN A 204 -7.32 -12.50 3.32
C GLN A 204 -7.80 -11.62 4.48
N PHE A 205 -7.33 -10.37 4.55
CA PHE A 205 -7.80 -9.41 5.55
C PHE A 205 -9.28 -9.00 5.34
N ILE A 206 -9.65 -8.58 4.13
CA ILE A 206 -11.01 -8.08 3.82
C ILE A 206 -12.08 -9.13 4.14
N GLN A 207 -11.85 -10.38 3.79
CA GLN A 207 -12.79 -11.49 4.01
C GLN A 207 -12.54 -12.24 5.32
N ASN A 208 -11.54 -11.79 6.09
CA ASN A 208 -11.08 -12.44 7.32
C ASN A 208 -10.94 -13.97 7.18
N THR A 209 -10.13 -14.43 6.23
CA THR A 209 -9.94 -15.87 5.93
C THR A 209 -8.55 -16.12 5.34
N LEU A 210 -8.03 -17.34 5.48
CA LEU A 210 -6.82 -17.78 4.78
C LEU A 210 -7.04 -18.08 3.30
N GLU A 211 -8.28 -18.39 2.92
CA GLU A 211 -8.69 -18.83 1.59
C GLU A 211 -9.71 -17.85 0.99
N PRO A 212 -9.26 -16.64 0.61
CA PRO A 212 -10.17 -15.66 0.04
C PRO A 212 -10.70 -16.11 -1.30
N LYS A 213 -11.96 -15.76 -1.59
CA LYS A 213 -12.62 -16.04 -2.86
C LYS A 213 -12.88 -14.73 -3.60
N ILE A 214 -12.66 -14.73 -4.90
CA ILE A 214 -13.16 -13.67 -5.78
C ILE A 214 -13.98 -14.35 -6.88
N GLU A 215 -15.13 -13.78 -7.20
CA GLU A 215 -15.96 -14.25 -8.31
C GLU A 215 -15.16 -14.16 -9.61
N GLY A 216 -15.05 -15.28 -10.33
CA GLY A 216 -14.30 -15.38 -11.58
C GLY A 216 -12.78 -15.55 -11.45
N TYR A 217 -12.20 -15.67 -10.24
CA TYR A 217 -10.76 -15.87 -10.08
C TYR A 217 -10.41 -17.00 -9.10
N ASP A 218 -9.57 -17.94 -9.54
CA ASP A 218 -8.96 -18.94 -8.67
C ASP A 218 -7.62 -18.43 -8.11
N LEU A 219 -7.63 -18.07 -6.82
CA LEU A 219 -6.41 -17.68 -6.10
C LEU A 219 -5.63 -18.89 -5.55
N SER A 220 -6.18 -20.11 -5.69
CA SER A 220 -5.49 -21.34 -5.38
C SER A 220 -4.48 -21.69 -6.49
N GLY A 221 -3.50 -22.55 -6.19
CA GLY A 221 -2.50 -22.98 -7.16
C GLY A 221 -1.20 -22.16 -7.22
N LYS A 222 -0.12 -22.85 -7.61
CA LYS A 222 1.22 -22.26 -7.83
C LYS A 222 1.18 -21.29 -9.02
N GLU A 223 2.00 -20.24 -8.98
CA GLU A 223 2.22 -19.38 -10.14
C GLU A 223 2.71 -20.22 -11.32
N LYS A 224 1.97 -20.22 -12.43
CA LYS A 224 2.44 -20.79 -13.71
C LYS A 224 3.14 -19.67 -14.46
N TYR A 225 4.36 -19.93 -14.90
CA TYR A 225 5.07 -19.01 -15.78
C TYR A 225 4.48 -19.12 -17.19
N SER A 226 3.87 -18.04 -17.67
CA SER A 226 3.43 -17.90 -19.06
C SER A 226 4.63 -17.70 -19.99
N ASP A 227 4.54 -18.19 -21.23
CA ASP A 227 5.53 -17.84 -22.24
C ASP A 227 5.39 -16.37 -22.66
N LYS A 228 6.30 -15.52 -22.16
CA LYS A 228 6.33 -14.08 -22.45
C LYS A 228 6.45 -13.76 -23.95
N TYR A 229 7.07 -14.63 -24.75
CA TYR A 229 7.20 -14.39 -26.19
C TYR A 229 5.85 -14.57 -26.87
N LYS A 230 5.12 -15.63 -26.50
CA LYS A 230 3.77 -15.88 -26.99
C LYS A 230 2.77 -14.82 -26.51
N VAL A 231 2.86 -14.37 -25.26
CA VAL A 231 2.04 -13.23 -24.78
C VAL A 231 2.33 -11.98 -25.61
N ALA A 232 3.60 -11.63 -25.81
CA ALA A 232 3.97 -10.46 -26.59
C ALA A 232 3.49 -10.56 -28.06
N GLU A 233 3.63 -11.73 -28.68
CA GLU A 233 3.13 -11.99 -30.03
C GLU A 233 1.61 -11.77 -30.12
N LEU A 234 0.83 -12.36 -29.21
CA LEU A 234 -0.62 -12.21 -29.17
C LEU A 234 -1.04 -10.75 -28.97
N VAL A 235 -0.37 -10.03 -28.06
CA VAL A 235 -0.64 -8.60 -27.83
C VAL A 235 -0.30 -7.78 -29.07
N CYS A 236 0.87 -7.96 -29.68
CA CYS A 236 1.28 -7.23 -30.88
C CYS A 236 0.36 -7.51 -32.08
N ASN A 237 -0.06 -8.75 -32.27
CA ASN A 237 -1.04 -9.13 -33.30
C ASN A 237 -2.36 -8.41 -33.06
N LYS A 238 -2.85 -8.38 -31.82
CA LYS A 238 -4.12 -7.72 -31.50
C LYS A 238 -4.06 -6.20 -31.66
N LEU A 239 -2.96 -5.56 -31.27
CA LEU A 239 -2.74 -4.12 -31.51
C LEU A 239 -2.71 -3.79 -33.00
N SER A 240 -2.14 -4.67 -33.83
CA SER A 240 -2.15 -4.54 -35.29
C SER A 240 -3.56 -4.65 -35.86
N GLU A 241 -4.36 -5.63 -35.42
CA GLU A 241 -5.77 -5.77 -35.79
C GLU A 241 -6.60 -4.51 -35.43
N LEU A 242 -6.34 -3.95 -34.24
CA LEU A 242 -6.97 -2.72 -33.74
C LEU A 242 -6.39 -1.44 -34.39
N ARG A 243 -5.42 -1.58 -35.30
CA ARG A 243 -4.78 -0.50 -36.06
C ARG A 243 -4.11 0.57 -35.18
N TYR A 244 -3.47 0.16 -34.09
CA TYR A 244 -2.68 1.08 -33.27
C TYR A 244 -1.52 1.67 -34.08
N PRO A 245 -1.30 3.00 -34.06
CA PRO A 245 -0.22 3.61 -34.81
C PRO A 245 1.15 3.14 -34.31
N ILE A 246 1.95 2.54 -35.20
CA ILE A 246 3.31 2.10 -34.88
C ILE A 246 4.23 3.31 -34.81
N HIS A 247 4.97 3.45 -33.70
CA HIS A 247 6.01 4.45 -33.54
C HIS A 247 7.42 3.86 -33.81
N ASP A 248 7.66 2.62 -33.40
CA ASP A 248 8.94 1.91 -33.60
C ASP A 248 8.67 0.40 -33.64
N GLU A 249 8.68 -0.16 -34.84
CA GLU A 249 8.37 -1.57 -35.09
C GLU A 249 9.40 -2.50 -34.44
N LYS A 250 10.69 -2.14 -34.50
CA LYS A 250 11.80 -2.96 -33.98
C LYS A 250 11.67 -3.19 -32.48
N ASN A 251 11.19 -2.20 -31.75
CA ASN A 251 11.02 -2.26 -30.30
C ASN A 251 9.57 -2.45 -29.87
N HIS A 252 8.66 -2.83 -30.79
CA HIS A 252 7.23 -3.01 -30.55
C HIS A 252 6.59 -1.84 -29.79
N ARG A 253 6.75 -0.63 -30.34
CA ARG A 253 6.22 0.59 -29.75
C ARG A 253 5.07 1.16 -30.55
N TYR A 254 4.01 1.49 -29.84
CA TYR A 254 2.75 1.96 -30.39
C TYR A 254 2.36 3.27 -29.72
N LYS A 255 1.77 4.20 -30.47
CA LYS A 255 1.22 5.44 -29.90
C LYS A 255 -0.11 5.12 -29.22
N LEU A 256 -0.26 5.53 -27.96
CA LEU A 256 -1.57 5.54 -27.29
C LEU A 256 -2.34 6.81 -27.65
N ASN A 257 -1.63 7.94 -27.61
CA ASN A 257 -2.12 9.26 -28.00
C ASN A 257 -0.96 10.10 -28.56
N GLU A 258 -1.14 11.42 -28.72
CA GLU A 258 -0.12 12.32 -29.26
C GLU A 258 1.08 12.56 -28.33
N GLN A 259 0.95 12.22 -27.05
CA GLN A 259 1.97 12.44 -26.01
C GLN A 259 2.59 11.15 -25.48
N ILE A 260 1.87 10.02 -25.52
CA ILE A 260 2.22 8.80 -24.82
C ILE A 260 2.37 7.63 -25.80
N GLU A 261 3.37 6.79 -25.55
CA GLU A 261 3.54 5.51 -26.20
C GLU A 261 3.52 4.33 -25.22
N LEU A 262 3.08 3.21 -25.77
CA LEU A 262 3.10 1.87 -25.22
C LEU A 262 4.31 1.12 -25.81
N THR A 263 4.99 0.32 -24.99
CA THR A 263 6.00 -0.66 -25.42
C THR A 263 5.60 -2.04 -24.93
N VAL A 264 5.56 -3.02 -25.83
CA VAL A 264 5.43 -4.44 -25.49
C VAL A 264 6.84 -5.04 -25.45
N SER A 265 7.35 -5.36 -24.26
CA SER A 265 8.72 -5.85 -24.10
C SER A 265 8.76 -7.30 -23.66
N THR A 266 9.68 -8.07 -24.23
CA THR A 266 10.02 -9.44 -23.80
C THR A 266 11.27 -9.49 -22.91
N ALA A 267 11.81 -8.34 -22.49
CA ALA A 267 12.90 -8.29 -21.53
C ALA A 267 12.45 -8.79 -20.14
N ASN A 268 13.36 -9.44 -19.41
CA ASN A 268 13.07 -10.07 -18.11
C ASN A 268 11.87 -11.04 -18.17
N SER A 269 10.83 -10.83 -17.36
CA SER A 269 9.57 -11.57 -17.34
C SER A 269 8.60 -11.18 -18.47
N GLY A 270 8.91 -10.15 -19.24
CA GLY A 270 7.98 -9.54 -20.19
C GLY A 270 7.06 -8.53 -19.51
N PHE A 271 6.88 -7.36 -20.11
CA PHE A 271 6.14 -6.25 -19.52
C PHE A 271 5.53 -5.31 -20.56
N ILE A 272 4.55 -4.55 -20.10
CA ILE A 272 4.00 -3.37 -20.77
C ILE A 272 4.61 -2.13 -20.15
N GLY A 273 5.27 -1.30 -20.97
CA GLY A 273 5.91 -0.05 -20.55
C GLY A 273 5.20 1.16 -21.14
N ILE A 274 4.91 2.16 -20.32
CA ILE A 274 4.27 3.43 -20.72
C ILE A 274 5.25 4.58 -20.51
N ARG A 275 5.34 5.48 -21.49
CA ARG A 275 6.20 6.68 -21.43
C ARG A 275 5.81 7.72 -22.46
N HIS A 276 6.27 8.95 -22.25
CA HIS A 276 6.16 10.05 -23.22
C HIS A 276 6.81 9.72 -24.57
N LEU A 277 6.24 10.20 -25.67
CA LEU A 277 6.80 10.18 -27.02
C LEU A 277 8.05 11.07 -27.12
N GLY A 278 8.91 10.81 -28.12
CA GLY A 278 10.09 11.65 -28.42
C GLY A 278 11.45 11.09 -27.95
N LYS A 279 12.51 11.91 -28.04
CA LYS A 279 13.90 11.57 -27.65
C LYS A 279 14.19 12.12 -26.25
N ASN A 280 15.13 11.49 -25.52
CA ASN A 280 15.56 11.86 -24.16
C ASN A 280 14.46 11.75 -23.08
N ARG A 281 14.12 10.52 -22.68
CA ARG A 281 13.05 10.27 -21.71
C ARG A 281 13.56 10.04 -20.30
N ASN A 282 14.74 10.57 -19.99
CA ASN A 282 15.27 10.40 -18.64
C ASN A 282 14.50 11.34 -17.72
N TYR A 283 13.49 10.81 -17.03
CA TYR A 283 12.61 11.55 -16.13
C TYR A 283 13.37 12.16 -14.96
N LEU A 284 14.59 11.71 -14.65
CA LEU A 284 15.44 12.34 -13.63
C LEU A 284 16.18 13.59 -14.15
N LYS A 285 16.17 13.82 -15.46
CA LYS A 285 16.92 14.92 -16.12
C LYS A 285 16.01 15.95 -16.78
N ILE A 286 14.78 15.57 -17.09
CA ILE A 286 13.81 16.40 -17.82
C ILE A 286 12.52 16.38 -17.03
N ASP A 287 11.95 17.57 -16.85
CA ASP A 287 10.67 17.77 -16.18
C ASP A 287 9.54 17.72 -17.21
N PHE A 288 8.52 16.92 -16.92
CA PHE A 288 7.30 16.81 -17.73
C PHE A 288 6.13 17.27 -16.85
N PRO A 289 5.43 18.37 -17.18
CA PRO A 289 4.43 18.97 -16.30
C PRO A 289 3.31 18.02 -15.84
N ASP A 290 3.00 17.02 -16.65
CA ASP A 290 1.97 15.99 -16.46
C ASP A 290 2.51 14.67 -15.89
N GLU A 291 3.81 14.53 -15.64
CA GLU A 291 4.43 13.28 -15.17
C GLU A 291 3.76 12.73 -13.91
N ILE A 292 3.53 13.60 -12.91
CA ILE A 292 2.98 13.20 -11.62
C ILE A 292 1.56 12.65 -11.81
N GLN A 293 0.72 13.37 -12.55
CA GLN A 293 -0.66 12.96 -12.83
C GLN A 293 -0.70 11.62 -13.57
N LEU A 294 0.12 11.45 -14.60
CA LEU A 294 0.18 10.21 -15.38
C LEU A 294 0.67 9.02 -14.54
N ARG A 295 1.68 9.22 -13.68
CA ARG A 295 2.15 8.19 -12.74
C ARG A 295 1.07 7.82 -11.72
N ASP A 296 0.27 8.78 -11.27
CA ASP A 296 -0.84 8.51 -10.36
C ASP A 296 -1.91 7.66 -11.04
N VAL A 297 -2.34 8.01 -12.27
CA VAL A 297 -3.28 7.21 -13.06
C VAL A 297 -2.75 5.79 -13.28
N LEU A 298 -1.52 5.64 -13.77
CA LEU A 298 -0.91 4.32 -14.00
C LEU A 298 -0.80 3.49 -12.72
N SER A 299 -0.58 4.15 -11.56
CA SER A 299 -0.53 3.45 -10.27
C SER A 299 -1.89 2.87 -9.86
N LEU A 300 -3.01 3.49 -10.26
CA LEU A 300 -4.36 2.95 -10.05
C LEU A 300 -4.56 1.64 -10.83
N TYR A 301 -3.95 1.55 -12.02
CA TYR A 301 -3.91 0.33 -12.83
C TYR A 301 -2.85 -0.68 -12.36
N GLY A 302 -2.08 -0.36 -11.32
CA GLY A 302 -1.10 -1.27 -10.72
C GLY A 302 0.23 -1.32 -11.46
N TYR A 303 0.54 -0.31 -12.27
CA TYR A 303 1.89 -0.15 -12.79
C TYR A 303 2.83 0.24 -11.65
N GLN A 304 4.06 -0.24 -11.69
CA GLN A 304 5.15 0.36 -10.93
C GLN A 304 5.43 1.72 -11.54
N THR A 305 5.44 2.79 -10.72
CA THR A 305 5.59 4.18 -11.19
C THR A 305 6.66 4.96 -10.41
N GLU A 306 7.44 4.32 -9.55
CA GLU A 306 8.53 4.96 -8.81
C GLU A 306 9.59 5.57 -9.74
N ARG A 307 9.63 6.90 -9.81
CA ARG A 307 10.50 7.68 -10.71
C ARG A 307 11.98 7.31 -10.61
N ASP A 308 12.49 7.12 -9.39
CA ASP A 308 13.91 6.80 -9.16
C ASP A 308 14.29 5.40 -9.68
N LYS A 309 13.34 4.48 -9.73
CA LYS A 309 13.50 3.13 -10.30
C LYS A 309 13.29 3.13 -11.80
N LEU A 310 12.46 4.04 -12.31
CA LEU A 310 11.99 4.06 -13.69
C LEU A 310 12.48 5.28 -14.46
N LYS A 311 13.79 5.33 -14.69
CA LYS A 311 14.45 6.44 -15.37
C LYS A 311 13.81 6.82 -16.71
N VAL A 312 13.29 5.85 -17.46
CA VAL A 312 12.75 6.06 -18.81
C VAL A 312 11.29 5.67 -18.98
N TRP A 313 10.61 5.30 -17.88
CA TRP A 313 9.23 4.85 -17.89
C TRP A 313 8.38 5.69 -16.94
N LEU A 314 7.17 6.04 -17.38
CA LEU A 314 6.12 6.54 -16.48
C LEU A 314 5.57 5.38 -15.65
N GLY A 315 5.38 4.23 -16.28
CA GLY A 315 5.02 3.02 -15.58
C GLY A 315 5.44 1.76 -16.32
N ILE A 316 5.70 0.69 -15.56
CA ILE A 316 5.84 -0.67 -16.09
C ILE A 316 4.91 -1.61 -15.34
N LYS A 317 4.33 -2.58 -16.06
CA LYS A 317 3.52 -3.66 -15.49
C LYS A 317 3.91 -4.97 -16.16
N ASP A 318 4.29 -5.96 -15.36
CA ASP A 318 4.72 -7.27 -15.86
C ASP A 318 3.54 -8.02 -16.46
N PHE A 319 3.76 -8.87 -17.47
CA PHE A 319 2.67 -9.65 -18.08
C PHE A 319 1.90 -10.50 -17.06
N SER A 320 2.59 -11.03 -16.05
CA SER A 320 1.98 -11.78 -14.94
C SER A 320 1.02 -10.95 -14.08
N ASP A 321 1.13 -9.62 -14.11
CA ASP A 321 0.31 -8.72 -13.30
C ASP A 321 -1.01 -8.33 -14.03
N PHE A 322 -1.23 -8.76 -15.27
CA PHE A 322 -2.47 -8.48 -16.03
C PHE A 322 -3.56 -9.53 -15.84
N ASN A 323 -3.21 -10.79 -15.61
CA ASN A 323 -4.21 -11.83 -15.35
C ASN A 323 -3.89 -12.64 -14.09
N LEU A 324 -4.67 -12.38 -13.05
CA LEU A 324 -4.49 -12.94 -11.70
C LEU A 324 -4.89 -14.42 -11.60
N SER A 325 -5.65 -14.95 -12.57
CA SER A 325 -6.05 -16.37 -12.63
C SER A 325 -5.00 -17.28 -13.27
N ASN A 326 -3.93 -16.75 -13.87
CA ASN A 326 -2.86 -17.56 -14.53
C ASN A 326 -3.36 -18.58 -15.57
N ASP A 327 -4.38 -18.20 -16.33
CA ASP A 327 -4.94 -19.08 -17.35
C ASP A 327 -4.43 -18.71 -18.73
N ASN A 328 -3.39 -19.41 -19.19
CA ASN A 328 -2.80 -19.39 -20.54
C ASN A 328 -2.41 -18.00 -21.12
N GLU A 329 -1.59 -18.00 -22.17
CA GLU A 329 -1.07 -16.75 -22.75
C GLU A 329 -2.16 -15.89 -23.41
N GLU A 330 -3.26 -16.51 -23.87
CA GLU A 330 -4.36 -15.82 -24.55
C GLU A 330 -5.16 -14.93 -23.60
N GLN A 331 -5.44 -15.40 -22.38
CA GLN A 331 -6.17 -14.56 -21.43
C GLN A 331 -5.30 -13.42 -20.89
N ILE A 332 -4.00 -13.66 -20.69
CA ILE A 332 -3.07 -12.57 -20.34
C ILE A 332 -3.06 -11.52 -21.44
N ALA A 333 -2.91 -11.93 -22.70
CA ALA A 333 -2.95 -11.00 -23.83
C ALA A 333 -4.28 -10.25 -23.92
N LYS A 334 -5.42 -10.94 -23.70
CA LYS A 334 -6.74 -10.32 -23.65
C LYS A 334 -6.84 -9.25 -22.56
N ALA A 335 -6.42 -9.57 -21.34
CA ALA A 335 -6.44 -8.64 -20.21
C ALA A 335 -5.54 -7.41 -20.45
N ILE A 336 -4.37 -7.61 -21.05
CA ILE A 336 -3.48 -6.51 -21.49
C ILE A 336 -4.22 -5.58 -22.45
N ILE A 337 -4.90 -6.12 -23.47
CA ILE A 337 -5.61 -5.31 -24.47
C ILE A 337 -6.78 -4.56 -23.85
N GLU A 338 -7.58 -5.22 -23.01
CA GLU A 338 -8.70 -4.57 -22.31
C GLU A 338 -8.24 -3.41 -21.42
N GLU A 339 -7.09 -3.54 -20.74
CA GLU A 339 -6.52 -2.47 -19.93
C GLU A 339 -5.94 -1.33 -20.80
N ILE A 340 -5.26 -1.65 -21.91
CA ILE A 340 -4.74 -0.65 -22.85
C ILE A 340 -5.88 0.22 -23.43
N GLU A 341 -7.00 -0.39 -23.80
CA GLU A 341 -8.17 0.35 -24.32
C GLU A 341 -8.76 1.30 -23.27
N LYS A 342 -8.80 0.89 -21.98
CA LYS A 342 -9.22 1.78 -20.88
C LYS A 342 -8.24 2.93 -20.68
N LEU A 343 -6.95 2.62 -20.58
CA LEU A 343 -5.89 3.63 -20.40
C LEU A 343 -5.89 4.67 -21.52
N ARG A 344 -6.21 4.28 -22.76
CA ARG A 344 -6.30 5.21 -23.89
C ARG A 344 -7.36 6.31 -23.71
N VAL A 345 -8.39 6.07 -22.90
CA VAL A 345 -9.43 7.07 -22.61
C VAL A 345 -9.02 7.98 -21.46
N GLU A 346 -8.21 7.48 -20.53
CA GLU A 346 -7.81 8.20 -19.31
C GLU A 346 -6.49 8.96 -19.42
N LEU A 347 -5.60 8.57 -20.34
CA LEU A 347 -4.32 9.22 -20.65
C LEU A 347 -4.44 10.09 -21.90
#